data_AF-A0A965QIL6-F1
#
_entry.id   AF-A0A965QIL6-F1
#
_cell.length_a   1.000
_cell.length_b   1.000
_cell.length_c   1.000
_cell.angle_alpha   90.00
_cell.angle_beta   90.00
_cell.angle_gamma   90.00
#
_symmetry.space_group_name_H-M   'P 1'
#
loop_
_entity.id
_entity.type
_entity.pdbx_description
1 polymer ?
#
loop_
_entity_poly.entity_id
_entity_poly.type
_entity_poly.pdbx_seq_one_letter_code
_entity_poly.pdbx_strand_id
1 'polypeptide(L)'
;PSVTAKTHLILAHLIEMGVEHFKIHEKIFDVNTLDKIQLRAYAIANKFEKIPGLPIGLISLSSDELQRFNYQKGDTEGLVNVILSIEGISIALFLMEAQDGIKMSFRSKGIYFVNDFAEKNFSGGGHKYAAGGFSSDSLNVTISRFKSLLNELIP
;
A
#
# COMPACT_ATOMS: atom_id res chain seq x y z
N PRO A 1 12.48 -4.61 -13.75
CA PRO A 1 13.32 -4.94 -12.57
C PRO A 1 14.37 -3.85 -12.33
N SER A 2 14.40 -3.26 -11.13
CA SER A 2 15.37 -2.20 -10.77
C SER A 2 16.73 -2.73 -10.28
N VAL A 3 16.81 -4.02 -9.95
CA VAL A 3 18.03 -4.70 -9.51
C VAL A 3 18.70 -5.41 -10.69
N THR A 4 20.02 -5.27 -10.82
CA THR A 4 20.83 -5.86 -11.90
C THR A 4 22.07 -6.57 -11.33
N ALA A 5 22.80 -7.31 -12.16
CA ALA A 5 24.08 -7.92 -11.75
C ALA A 5 25.06 -6.89 -11.16
N LYS A 6 25.09 -5.68 -11.73
CA LYS A 6 25.90 -4.57 -11.21
C LYS A 6 25.52 -4.18 -9.78
N THR A 7 24.23 -4.23 -9.42
CA THR A 7 23.76 -3.96 -8.06
C THR A 7 24.37 -4.94 -7.05
N HIS A 8 24.43 -6.23 -7.39
CA HIS A 8 25.03 -7.24 -6.52
C HIS A 8 26.55 -7.12 -6.41
N LEU A 9 27.24 -6.74 -7.50
CA LEU A 9 28.69 -6.49 -7.45
C LEU A 9 29.03 -5.31 -6.53
N ILE A 10 28.23 -4.24 -6.57
CA ILE A 10 28.38 -3.09 -5.66
C ILE A 10 28.13 -3.54 -4.20
N LEU A 11 27.09 -4.33 -3.96
CA LEU A 11 26.79 -4.85 -2.62
C LEU A 11 27.96 -5.69 -2.06
N ALA A 12 28.54 -6.57 -2.87
CA ALA A 12 29.70 -7.37 -2.48
C ALA A 12 30.87 -6.48 -2.07
N HIS A 13 31.19 -5.47 -2.87
CA HIS A 13 32.26 -4.53 -2.56
C HIS A 13 32.01 -3.75 -1.25
N LEU A 14 30.76 -3.33 -0.99
CA LEU A 14 30.41 -2.68 0.28
C LEU A 14 30.62 -3.60 1.49
N ILE A 15 30.29 -4.89 1.36
CA ILE A 15 30.52 -5.88 2.42
C ILE A 15 32.02 -6.08 2.65
N GLU A 16 32.82 -6.17 1.58
CA GLU A 16 34.30 -6.24 1.68
C GLU A 16 34.91 -5.01 2.38
N MET A 17 34.30 -3.82 2.21
CA MET A 17 34.69 -2.59 2.91
C MET A 17 34.24 -2.54 4.39
N GLY A 18 33.55 -3.58 4.88
CA GLY A 18 33.11 -3.69 6.27
C GLY A 18 31.67 -3.23 6.54
N VAL A 19 30.84 -3.05 5.52
CA VAL A 19 29.42 -2.77 5.73
C VAL A 19 28.72 -4.00 6.33
N GLU A 20 28.26 -3.85 7.56
CA GLU A 20 27.45 -4.83 8.26
C GLU A 20 25.98 -4.73 7.84
N HIS A 21 25.67 -5.23 6.63
CA HIS A 21 24.34 -5.11 6.02
C HIS A 21 23.19 -5.62 6.92
N PHE A 22 23.43 -6.64 7.76
CA PHE A 22 22.44 -7.16 8.70
C PHE A 22 22.01 -6.11 9.74
N LYS A 23 22.95 -5.28 10.24
CA LYS A 23 22.61 -4.19 11.18
C LYS A 23 21.72 -3.13 10.54
N ILE A 24 21.91 -2.88 9.24
CA ILE A 24 21.06 -1.96 8.47
C ILE A 24 19.67 -2.56 8.33
N HIS A 25 19.59 -3.86 7.99
CA HIS A 25 18.32 -4.58 7.92
C HIS A 25 17.58 -4.54 9.26
N GLU A 26 18.25 -4.88 10.37
CA GLU A 26 17.67 -4.87 11.72
C GLU A 26 17.11 -3.49 12.08
N LYS A 27 17.87 -2.43 11.81
CA LYS A 27 17.43 -1.04 12.09
C LYS A 27 16.24 -0.58 11.25
N ILE A 28 15.98 -1.20 10.10
CA ILE A 28 14.87 -0.82 9.20
C ILE A 28 13.65 -1.71 9.42
N PHE A 29 13.84 -3.03 9.58
CA PHE A 29 12.76 -4.01 9.58
C PHE A 29 12.48 -4.62 10.95
N ASP A 30 13.49 -4.68 11.84
CA ASP A 30 13.37 -5.32 13.16
C ASP A 30 13.11 -4.29 14.27
N VAL A 31 12.40 -3.22 13.91
CA VAL A 31 12.01 -2.10 14.79
C VAL A 31 10.49 -1.92 14.87
N ASN A 32 9.71 -2.93 14.48
CA ASN A 32 8.26 -2.85 14.57
C ASN A 32 7.80 -2.78 16.04
N THR A 33 6.93 -1.82 16.34
CA THR A 33 6.24 -1.77 17.63
C THR A 33 5.12 -2.81 17.69
N LEU A 34 4.73 -3.21 18.89
CA LEU A 34 3.59 -4.11 19.10
C LEU A 34 2.32 -3.52 18.48
N ASP A 35 2.08 -2.23 18.71
CA ASP A 35 0.95 -1.47 18.18
C ASP A 35 0.88 -1.51 16.65
N LYS A 36 2.02 -1.29 15.97
CA LYS A 36 2.11 -1.43 14.51
C LYS A 36 1.74 -2.84 14.04
N ILE A 37 2.25 -3.87 14.71
CA ILE A 37 1.95 -5.26 14.35
C ILE A 37 0.46 -5.57 14.57
N GLN A 38 -0.12 -5.14 15.68
CA GLN A 38 -1.54 -5.34 15.99
C GLN A 38 -2.45 -4.59 15.01
N LEU A 39 -2.13 -3.34 14.67
CA LEU A 39 -2.86 -2.58 13.66
C LEU A 39 -2.85 -3.31 12.31
N ARG A 40 -1.68 -3.78 11.87
CA ARG A 40 -1.56 -4.51 10.59
C ARG A 40 -2.32 -5.84 10.62
N ALA A 41 -2.25 -6.58 11.72
CA ALA A 41 -3.01 -7.81 11.90
C ALA A 41 -4.52 -7.54 11.81
N TYR A 42 -5.01 -6.52 12.52
CA TYR A 42 -6.41 -6.09 12.44
C TYR A 42 -6.81 -5.68 11.03
N ALA A 43 -6.01 -4.86 10.35
CA ALA A 43 -6.30 -4.40 9.01
C ALA A 43 -6.42 -5.57 8.01
N ILE A 44 -5.54 -6.57 8.10
CA ILE A 44 -5.58 -7.75 7.24
C ILE A 44 -6.76 -8.66 7.59
N ALA A 45 -6.95 -8.98 8.88
CA ALA A 45 -7.92 -9.97 9.30
C ALA A 45 -9.37 -9.46 9.27
N ASN A 46 -9.58 -8.16 9.52
CA ASN A 46 -10.91 -7.58 9.75
C ASN A 46 -11.35 -6.58 8.68
N LYS A 47 -10.41 -5.97 7.95
CA LYS A 47 -10.72 -4.85 7.05
C LYS A 47 -10.47 -5.17 5.57
N PHE A 48 -9.89 -6.33 5.28
CA PHE A 48 -9.71 -6.79 3.90
C PHE A 48 -11.05 -7.10 3.24
N GLU A 49 -11.27 -6.54 2.05
CA GLU A 49 -12.41 -6.81 1.18
C GLU A 49 -11.89 -7.19 -0.22
N LYS A 50 -12.34 -8.33 -0.74
CA LYS A 50 -12.18 -8.70 -2.15
C LYS A 50 -13.41 -8.24 -2.95
N ILE A 51 -13.19 -7.55 -4.07
CA ILE A 51 -14.28 -7.19 -4.97
C ILE A 51 -14.77 -8.44 -5.72
N PRO A 52 -16.06 -8.80 -5.63
CA PRO A 52 -16.58 -10.00 -6.28
C PRO A 52 -16.34 -10.00 -7.80
N GLY A 53 -15.83 -11.12 -8.31
CA GLY A 53 -15.60 -11.30 -9.75
C GLY A 53 -14.40 -10.55 -10.34
N LEU A 54 -13.72 -9.70 -9.57
CA LEU A 54 -12.60 -8.88 -10.04
C LEU A 54 -11.30 -9.23 -9.30
N PRO A 55 -10.12 -9.05 -9.93
CA PRO A 55 -8.83 -9.28 -9.30
C PRO A 55 -8.43 -8.07 -8.42
N ILE A 56 -9.37 -7.54 -7.64
CA ILE A 56 -9.21 -6.31 -6.86
C ILE A 56 -9.43 -6.61 -5.37
N GLY A 57 -8.48 -6.18 -4.55
CA GLY A 57 -8.58 -6.21 -3.09
C GLY A 57 -8.40 -4.83 -2.50
N LEU A 58 -9.08 -4.55 -1.39
CA LEU A 58 -8.90 -3.30 -0.65
C LEU A 58 -8.87 -3.51 0.86
N ILE A 59 -8.21 -2.57 1.55
CA ILE A 59 -8.31 -2.36 2.99
C ILE A 59 -8.62 -0.89 3.20
N SER A 60 -9.49 -0.59 4.15
CA SER A 60 -9.74 0.78 4.63
C SER A 60 -9.60 0.87 6.14
N LEU A 61 -9.05 1.99 6.63
CA LEU A 61 -8.92 2.27 8.06
C LEU A 61 -9.48 3.67 8.38
N SER A 62 -10.41 3.74 9.33
CA SER A 62 -10.91 5.00 9.86
C SER A 62 -9.94 5.61 10.89
N SER A 63 -10.15 6.88 11.22
CA SER A 63 -9.38 7.59 12.25
C SER A 63 -9.50 6.90 13.62
N ASP A 64 -10.70 6.45 13.99
CA ASP A 64 -10.95 5.74 15.24
C ASP A 64 -10.21 4.40 15.28
N GLU A 65 -10.17 3.68 14.16
CA GLU A 65 -9.44 2.42 14.03
C GLU A 65 -7.92 2.64 14.14
N LEU A 66 -7.39 3.69 13.51
CA LEU A 66 -5.98 4.07 13.65
C LEU A 66 -5.64 4.46 15.09
N GLN A 67 -6.48 5.28 15.73
CA GLN A 67 -6.28 5.74 17.10
C GLN A 67 -6.33 4.59 18.11
N ARG A 68 -7.23 3.61 17.90
CA ARG A 68 -7.33 2.41 18.75
C ARG A 68 -6.01 1.65 18.90
N PHE A 69 -5.15 1.71 17.88
CA PHE A 69 -3.83 1.04 17.88
C PHE A 69 -2.68 2.04 17.98
N ASN A 70 -2.88 3.24 18.54
CA ASN A 70 -1.85 4.27 18.75
C ASN A 70 -1.01 4.59 17.50
N TYR A 71 -1.65 4.55 16.33
CA TYR A 71 -1.01 4.70 15.02
C TYR A 71 0.02 5.84 14.97
N GLN A 72 1.20 5.52 14.44
CA GLN A 72 2.22 6.49 14.05
C GLN A 72 2.38 6.52 12.53
N LYS A 73 2.79 7.68 12.01
CA LYS A 73 3.09 7.83 10.58
C LYS A 73 4.15 6.80 10.17
N GLY A 74 3.79 5.93 9.22
CA GLY A 74 4.65 4.84 8.75
C GLY A 74 4.20 3.45 9.18
N ASP A 75 3.30 3.32 10.16
CA ASP A 75 2.84 2.02 10.64
C ASP A 75 2.02 1.24 9.60
N THR A 76 1.41 1.95 8.66
CA THR A 76 0.64 1.40 7.54
C THR A 76 1.48 1.17 6.27
N GLU A 77 2.78 1.47 6.31
CA GLU A 77 3.66 1.30 5.15
C GLU A 77 3.72 -0.17 4.71
N GLY A 78 3.63 -0.39 3.40
CA GLY A 78 3.68 -1.71 2.80
C GLY A 78 2.39 -2.54 2.94
N LEU A 79 1.36 -2.08 3.65
CA LEU A 79 0.11 -2.82 3.83
C LEU A 79 -0.61 -3.10 2.49
N VAL A 80 -0.59 -2.14 1.56
CA VAL A 80 -1.12 -2.33 0.20
C VAL A 80 -0.40 -3.44 -0.58
N ASN A 81 0.89 -3.68 -0.30
CA ASN A 81 1.63 -4.77 -0.96
C ASN A 81 1.22 -6.14 -0.41
N VAL A 82 0.81 -6.22 0.87
CA VAL A 82 0.27 -7.45 1.46
C VAL A 82 -1.02 -7.85 0.73
N ILE A 83 -1.89 -6.88 0.44
CA ILE A 83 -3.10 -7.12 -0.36
C ILE A 83 -2.73 -7.66 -1.76
N LEU A 84 -1.77 -7.02 -2.44
CA LEU A 84 -1.34 -7.43 -3.79
C LEU A 84 -0.68 -8.83 -3.82
N SER A 85 -0.16 -9.29 -2.69
CA SER A 85 0.49 -10.60 -2.55
C SER A 85 -0.51 -11.77 -2.54
N ILE A 86 -1.80 -11.49 -2.28
CA ILE A 86 -2.86 -12.50 -2.25
C ILE A 86 -3.05 -13.09 -3.66
N GLU A 87 -3.18 -14.41 -3.73
CA GLU A 87 -3.44 -15.13 -4.98
C GLU A 87 -4.71 -14.62 -5.68
N GLY A 88 -4.62 -14.37 -6.98
CA GLY A 88 -5.72 -13.85 -7.78
C GLY A 88 -6.01 -12.35 -7.63
N ILE A 89 -5.30 -11.63 -6.76
CA ILE A 89 -5.36 -10.15 -6.70
C ILE A 89 -4.29 -9.55 -7.62
N SER A 90 -4.70 -8.66 -8.52
CA SER A 90 -3.83 -7.94 -9.45
C SER A 90 -3.86 -6.43 -9.26
N ILE A 91 -4.84 -5.91 -8.52
CA ILE A 91 -4.95 -4.51 -8.11
C ILE A 91 -5.26 -4.48 -6.61
N ALA A 92 -4.48 -3.69 -5.87
CA ALA A 92 -4.61 -3.50 -4.44
C ALA A 92 -4.81 -2.02 -4.13
N LEU A 93 -5.77 -1.73 -3.27
CA LEU A 93 -6.05 -0.39 -2.76
C LEU A 93 -5.98 -0.38 -1.24
N PHE A 94 -5.28 0.59 -0.68
CA PHE A 94 -5.34 0.90 0.74
C PHE A 94 -5.84 2.33 0.93
N LEU A 95 -6.90 2.51 1.72
CA LEU A 95 -7.43 3.81 2.10
C LEU A 95 -7.24 4.04 3.60
N MET A 96 -6.89 5.26 3.97
CA MET A 96 -6.88 5.65 5.38
C MET A 96 -7.38 7.08 5.55
N GLU A 97 -8.15 7.31 6.59
CA GLU A 97 -8.46 8.67 7.04
C GLU A 97 -7.20 9.37 7.55
N ALA A 98 -7.04 10.62 7.14
CA ALA A 98 -6.06 11.58 7.62
C ALA A 98 -6.79 12.87 8.03
N GLN A 99 -6.07 13.80 8.65
CA GLN A 99 -6.65 15.06 9.12
C GLN A 99 -7.35 15.88 8.01
N ASP A 100 -6.86 15.76 6.78
CA ASP A 100 -7.28 16.55 5.62
C ASP A 100 -8.25 15.82 4.68
N GLY A 101 -8.45 14.51 4.86
CA GLY A 101 -9.25 13.68 3.96
C GLY A 101 -8.77 12.24 3.91
N ILE A 102 -9.04 11.54 2.81
CA ILE A 102 -8.70 10.13 2.63
C ILE A 102 -7.45 10.01 1.77
N LYS A 103 -6.40 9.41 2.34
CA LYS A 103 -5.19 9.04 1.59
C LYS A 103 -5.36 7.65 1.01
N MET A 104 -5.00 7.52 -0.26
CA MET A 104 -5.15 6.28 -1.03
C MET A 104 -3.79 5.83 -1.55
N SER A 105 -3.53 4.53 -1.45
CA SER A 105 -2.36 3.89 -2.03
C SER A 105 -2.82 2.79 -2.98
N PHE A 106 -2.41 2.89 -4.24
CA PHE A 106 -2.69 1.92 -5.28
C PHE A 106 -1.41 1.13 -5.60
N ARG A 107 -1.58 -0.18 -5.76
CA ARG A 107 -0.56 -1.07 -6.31
C ARG A 107 -1.20 -2.03 -7.30
N SER A 108 -0.48 -2.39 -8.35
CA SER A 108 -0.95 -3.38 -9.31
C SER A 108 0.19 -4.21 -9.89
N LYS A 109 -0.17 -5.26 -10.62
CA LYS A 109 0.75 -6.10 -11.39
C LYS A 109 0.11 -6.52 -12.72
N GLY A 110 0.91 -7.03 -13.64
CA GLY A 110 0.43 -7.47 -14.95
C GLY A 110 0.07 -6.30 -15.85
N ILE A 111 -1.17 -6.27 -16.34
CA ILE A 111 -1.63 -5.32 -17.36
C ILE A 111 -2.39 -4.11 -16.81
N TYR A 112 -2.59 -4.03 -15.49
CA TYR A 112 -3.41 -2.99 -14.87
C TYR A 112 -2.56 -1.78 -14.49
N PHE A 113 -2.81 -0.63 -15.13
CA PHE A 113 -2.15 0.63 -14.79
C PHE A 113 -3.04 1.45 -13.85
N VAL A 114 -2.46 1.88 -12.72
CA VAL A 114 -3.21 2.55 -11.64
C VAL A 114 -2.92 4.05 -11.53
N ASN A 115 -1.86 4.55 -12.19
CA ASN A 115 -1.50 5.96 -12.15
C ASN A 115 -2.56 6.85 -12.82
N ASP A 116 -2.98 6.51 -14.03
CA ASP A 116 -3.94 7.31 -14.80
C ASP A 116 -5.30 7.33 -14.08
N PHE A 117 -5.70 6.19 -13.50
CA PHE A 117 -6.90 6.09 -12.68
C PHE A 117 -6.84 7.00 -11.45
N ALA A 118 -5.72 6.99 -10.72
CA ALA A 118 -5.55 7.81 -9.52
C ALA A 118 -5.52 9.32 -9.85
N GLU A 119 -4.85 9.70 -10.93
CA GLU A 119 -4.77 11.09 -11.40
C GLU A 119 -6.15 11.61 -11.82
N LYS A 120 -6.88 10.85 -12.64
CA LYS A 120 -8.21 11.24 -13.15
C LYS A 120 -9.26 11.34 -12.05
N ASN A 121 -9.24 10.40 -11.09
CA ASN A 121 -10.37 10.20 -10.18
C ASN A 121 -10.13 10.64 -8.74
N PHE A 122 -8.87 10.77 -8.29
CA PHE A 122 -8.54 10.97 -6.89
C PHE A 122 -7.37 11.94 -6.68
N SER A 123 -7.27 13.01 -7.48
CA SER A 123 -6.24 14.07 -7.33
C SER A 123 -4.84 13.51 -7.09
N GLY A 124 -4.53 12.40 -7.75
CA GLY A 124 -3.43 11.53 -7.44
C GLY A 124 -2.35 11.52 -8.51
N GLY A 125 -1.51 10.49 -8.48
CA GLY A 125 -0.46 10.28 -9.46
C GLY A 125 0.60 9.29 -8.97
N GLY A 126 1.59 9.02 -9.82
CA GLY A 126 2.70 8.14 -9.49
C GLY A 126 3.17 7.32 -10.70
N HIS A 127 3.63 6.11 -10.44
CA HIS A 127 4.11 5.19 -11.47
C HIS A 127 3.00 4.23 -11.91
N LYS A 128 3.16 3.66 -13.11
CA LYS A 128 2.21 2.73 -13.75
C LYS A 128 1.58 1.70 -12.80
N TYR A 129 2.39 1.10 -11.93
CA TYR A 129 1.95 0.04 -11.01
C TYR A 129 1.86 0.47 -9.54
N ALA A 130 2.09 1.76 -9.26
CA ALA A 130 2.30 2.28 -7.92
C ALA A 130 1.95 3.77 -7.88
N ALA A 131 0.73 4.09 -7.43
CA ALA A 131 0.22 5.45 -7.39
C ALA A 131 -0.35 5.80 -6.01
N GLY A 132 -0.40 7.10 -5.71
CA GLY A 132 -1.12 7.66 -4.58
C GLY A 132 -2.36 8.41 -5.05
N GLY A 133 -3.33 8.59 -4.16
CA GLY A 133 -4.51 9.42 -4.39
C GLY A 133 -5.00 10.07 -3.10
N PHE A 134 -5.89 11.03 -3.27
CA PHE A 134 -6.50 11.82 -2.22
C PHE A 134 -7.98 12.08 -2.52
N SER A 135 -8.81 12.10 -1.49
CA SER A 135 -10.21 12.52 -1.57
C SER A 135 -10.54 13.36 -0.35
N SER A 136 -11.19 14.50 -0.55
CA SER A 136 -11.70 15.36 0.53
C SER A 136 -13.05 14.88 1.08
N ASP A 137 -13.58 13.78 0.54
CA ASP A 137 -14.85 13.20 0.99
C ASP A 137 -14.65 12.34 2.26
N SER A 138 -15.74 11.86 2.85
CA SER A 138 -15.65 10.85 3.93
C SER A 138 -15.20 9.49 3.40
N LEU A 139 -14.61 8.65 4.26
CA LEU A 139 -14.09 7.33 3.88
C LEU A 139 -15.13 6.47 3.14
N ASN A 140 -16.37 6.44 3.63
CA ASN A 140 -17.46 5.68 3.01
C ASN A 140 -17.86 6.21 1.63
N VAL A 141 -17.83 7.53 1.45
CA VAL A 141 -18.11 8.17 0.15
C VAL A 141 -16.97 7.85 -0.82
N THR A 142 -15.72 7.95 -0.39
CA THR A 142 -14.55 7.62 -1.21
C THR A 142 -14.56 6.15 -1.64
N ILE A 143 -14.88 5.22 -0.73
CA ILE A 143 -15.00 3.77 -1.05
C ILE A 143 -16.13 3.55 -2.06
N SER A 144 -17.30 4.16 -1.84
CA SER A 144 -18.44 4.05 -2.76
C SER A 144 -18.10 4.59 -4.16
N ARG A 145 -17.45 5.74 -4.22
CA ARG A 145 -16.97 6.35 -5.46
C ARG A 145 -15.97 5.43 -6.17
N PHE A 146 -14.98 4.89 -5.45
CA PHE A 146 -14.05 3.90 -6.02
C PHE A 146 -14.79 2.70 -6.63
N LYS A 147 -15.75 2.12 -5.90
CA LYS A 147 -16.54 0.98 -6.38
C LYS A 147 -17.39 1.30 -7.62
N SER A 148 -17.85 2.55 -7.77
CA SER A 148 -18.58 2.99 -8.99
C SER A 148 -17.70 3.14 -10.23
N LEU A 149 -16.37 3.22 -10.08
CA LEU A 149 -15.41 3.49 -11.15
C LEU A 149 -14.57 2.26 -11.54
N LEU A 150 -14.93 1.07 -11.06
CA LEU A 150 -14.14 -0.16 -11.28
C LEU A 150 -13.98 -0.53 -12.76
N ASN A 151 -14.94 -0.16 -13.59
CA ASN A 151 -14.89 -0.33 -15.05
C ASN A 151 -13.79 0.50 -15.72
N GLU A 152 -13.25 1.54 -15.08
CA GLU A 152 -12.12 2.29 -15.62
C GLU A 152 -10.76 1.63 -15.29
N LEU A 153 -10.72 0.72 -14.31
CA LEU A 153 -9.51 -0.01 -13.91
C LEU A 153 -9.35 -1.37 -14.61
N ILE A 154 -10.46 -1.91 -15.09
CA ILE A 154 -10.51 -3.21 -15.76
C ILE A 154 -10.64 -2.94 -17.27
N PRO A 155 -9.68 -3.41 -18.09
CA PRO A 155 -9.77 -3.33 -19.55
C PRO A 155 -10.98 -4.08 -20.12
#